data_AF-A0A2T3KL82-F1
#
_entry.id   AF-A0A2T3KL82-F1
#
_cell.length_a   1.000
_cell.length_b   1.000
_cell.length_c   1.000
_cell.angle_alpha   90.00
_cell.angle_beta   90.00
_cell.angle_gamma   90.00
#
_symmetry.space_group_name_H-M   'P 1'
#
loop_
_entity.id
_entity.type
_entity.pdbx_description
1 polymer ?
#
loop_
_entity_poly.entity_id
_entity_poly.type
_entity_poly.pdbx_seq_one_letter_code
_entity_poly.pdbx_strand_id
1 'polypeptide(L)'
;MTSDSFKKNLARGKVWIDTYGLKPYNGRFDSIDLDAEWFCPVCLAEERKLVIGSDNRLHCTAHYLKCEYTYANPEDRVAMGVFLTEGYSYPLTELEFLKIKKKRLKQVIKIETKIIKTQRERIKKLKTDLEICNKRIKNI
;
A
#
# COMPACT_ATOMS: atom_id res chain seq x y z
N MET A 1 23.70 13.28 4.48
CA MET A 1 22.37 13.52 5.09
C MET A 1 22.44 14.86 5.80
N THR A 2 21.57 15.81 5.46
CA THR A 2 21.57 17.14 6.08
C THR A 2 21.17 17.03 7.54
N SER A 3 21.81 17.83 8.41
CA SER A 3 21.67 17.71 9.87
C SER A 3 20.23 17.92 10.40
N ASP A 4 19.34 18.45 9.57
CA ASP A 4 17.99 18.85 9.96
C ASP A 4 16.99 17.71 10.00
N SER A 5 17.16 16.66 9.17
CA SER A 5 16.31 15.45 9.25
C SER A 5 16.65 14.59 10.48
N PHE A 6 17.91 14.64 10.91
CA PHE A 6 18.40 14.00 12.13
C PHE A 6 17.95 14.76 13.39
N LYS A 7 18.03 16.10 13.39
CA LYS A 7 17.55 16.95 14.49
C LYS A 7 16.03 16.85 14.72
N LYS A 8 15.22 16.71 13.66
CA LYS A 8 13.76 16.51 13.79
C LYS A 8 13.37 15.17 14.43
N ASN A 9 14.21 14.14 14.29
CA ASN A 9 14.03 12.85 14.98
C ASN A 9 14.62 12.83 16.41
N LEU A 10 15.55 13.74 16.72
CA LEU A 10 16.23 13.86 18.01
C LEU A 10 15.43 14.57 19.11
N ALA A 11 14.35 15.26 18.77
CA ALA A 11 13.48 15.94 19.74
C ALA A 11 12.68 14.97 20.65
N ARG A 12 12.88 13.64 20.54
CA ARG A 12 12.13 12.59 21.28
C ARG A 12 12.94 11.70 22.22
N GLY A 13 14.15 12.09 22.61
CA GLY A 13 14.87 11.40 23.68
C GLY A 13 15.91 10.38 23.20
N LYS A 14 16.72 9.96 24.16
CA LYS A 14 18.12 9.54 24.00
C LYS A 14 18.29 8.31 23.09
N VAL A 15 19.09 8.51 22.05
CA VAL A 15 19.90 7.52 21.34
C VAL A 15 19.12 6.36 20.72
N TRP A 16 18.76 6.51 19.44
CA TRP A 16 18.49 5.36 18.59
C TRP A 16 19.79 4.55 18.44
N ILE A 17 19.79 3.32 18.93
CA ILE A 17 20.88 2.37 18.72
C ILE A 17 20.48 1.50 17.53
N ASP A 18 21.33 1.48 16.49
CA ASP A 18 21.20 0.61 15.32
C ASP A 18 21.51 -0.86 15.66
N THR A 19 20.84 -1.41 16.67
CA THR A 19 21.04 -2.81 17.08
C THR A 19 20.22 -3.80 16.26
N TYR A 20 19.24 -3.32 15.49
CA TYR A 20 18.28 -4.18 14.77
C TYR A 20 18.21 -3.90 13.26
N GLY A 21 19.04 -3.01 12.71
CA GLY A 21 19.04 -2.68 11.27
C GLY A 21 17.75 -2.00 10.78
N LEU A 22 16.93 -1.47 11.70
CA LEU A 22 15.63 -0.87 11.40
C LEU A 22 15.80 0.60 10.98
N LYS A 23 15.51 0.92 9.72
CA LYS A 23 15.69 2.31 9.25
C LYS A 23 14.58 3.24 9.75
N PRO A 24 14.89 4.52 10.01
CA PRO A 24 13.89 5.51 10.41
C PRO A 24 12.86 5.74 9.31
N TYR A 25 11.62 5.99 9.71
CA TYR A 25 10.60 6.50 8.80
C TYR A 25 11.01 7.88 8.27
N ASN A 26 10.89 8.08 6.96
CA ASN A 26 11.30 9.30 6.26
C ASN A 26 10.16 9.99 5.49
N GLY A 27 8.92 9.58 5.72
CA GLY A 27 7.75 10.17 5.09
C GLY A 27 7.17 11.35 5.87
N ARG A 28 5.86 11.54 5.74
CA ARG A 28 5.12 12.67 6.28
C ARG A 28 4.91 12.54 7.80
N PHE A 29 5.06 13.65 8.52
CA PHE A 29 4.93 13.70 9.98
C PHE A 29 3.97 14.79 10.46
N ASP A 30 3.25 15.43 9.55
CA ASP A 30 2.21 16.39 9.87
C ASP A 30 1.10 15.73 10.70
N SER A 31 0.38 16.56 11.45
CA SER A 31 -0.78 16.09 12.22
C SER A 31 -1.90 15.72 11.27
N ILE A 32 -2.56 14.61 11.57
CA ILE A 32 -3.78 14.17 10.92
C ILE A 32 -4.92 15.04 11.43
N ASP A 33 -5.56 15.73 10.50
CA ASP A 33 -6.86 16.36 10.71
C ASP A 33 -7.95 15.27 10.71
N LEU A 34 -8.57 15.02 11.86
CA LEU A 34 -9.59 13.98 12.01
C LEU A 34 -10.90 14.36 11.30
N ASP A 35 -11.12 15.63 10.98
CA ASP A 35 -12.32 16.07 10.24
C ASP A 35 -12.18 15.85 8.73
N ALA A 36 -10.96 15.54 8.25
CA ALA A 36 -10.69 15.25 6.85
C ALA A 36 -10.88 13.76 6.52
N GLU A 37 -11.09 13.47 5.24
CA GLU A 37 -11.18 12.09 4.76
C GLU A 37 -9.81 11.48 4.50
N TRP A 38 -9.58 10.30 5.08
CA TRP A 38 -8.32 9.57 4.96
C TRP A 38 -8.51 8.17 4.40
N PHE A 39 -7.50 7.70 3.68
CA PHE A 39 -7.51 6.42 3.01
C PHE A 39 -6.34 5.55 3.44
N CYS A 40 -6.60 4.24 3.55
CA CYS A 40 -5.59 3.27 3.93
C CYS A 40 -4.58 3.05 2.78
N PRO A 41 -3.27 3.34 2.96
CA PRO A 41 -2.23 3.08 1.97
C PRO A 41 -2.05 1.61 1.60
N VAL A 42 -2.48 0.67 2.46
CA VAL A 42 -2.36 -0.78 2.23
C VAL A 42 -3.56 -1.31 1.47
N CYS A 43 -4.78 -0.98 1.92
CA CYS A 43 -6.00 -1.51 1.31
C CYS A 43 -6.25 -0.93 -0.08
N LEU A 44 -5.98 0.38 -0.26
CA LEU A 44 -6.24 1.10 -1.52
C LEU A 44 -7.66 0.86 -2.10
N ALA A 45 -8.64 0.69 -1.20
CA ALA A 45 -10.04 0.50 -1.50
C ALA A 45 -10.83 1.76 -1.11
N GLU A 46 -11.69 2.24 -2.00
CA GLU A 46 -12.34 3.56 -1.88
C GLU A 46 -13.54 3.50 -0.94
N GLU A 47 -14.24 2.37 -0.98
CA GLU A 47 -15.26 1.95 -0.04
C GLU A 47 -14.72 1.67 1.37
N ARG A 48 -13.40 1.82 1.59
CA ARG A 48 -12.71 1.56 2.86
C ARG A 48 -11.88 2.76 3.30
N LYS A 49 -12.53 3.92 3.36
CA LYS A 49 -12.01 5.09 4.08
C LYS A 49 -11.66 4.70 5.51
N LEU A 50 -10.64 5.35 6.06
CA LEU A 50 -10.31 5.19 7.47
C LEU A 50 -11.43 5.80 8.30
N VAL A 51 -11.77 5.13 9.39
CA VAL A 51 -12.82 5.56 10.31
C VAL A 51 -12.20 6.02 11.62
N ILE A 52 -12.85 6.96 12.29
CA ILE A 52 -12.44 7.40 13.62
C ILE A 52 -12.99 6.40 14.64
N GLY A 53 -12.11 5.84 15.46
CA GLY A 53 -12.47 4.94 16.56
C GLY A 53 -12.95 5.69 17.80
N SER A 54 -13.39 4.95 18.81
CA SER A 54 -13.79 5.52 20.12
C SER A 54 -12.64 6.19 20.87
N ASP A 55 -11.40 5.92 20.46
CA ASP A 55 -10.16 6.52 20.96
C ASP A 55 -9.73 7.78 20.19
N ASN A 56 -10.61 8.33 19.33
CA ASN A 56 -10.36 9.48 18.46
C ASN A 56 -9.14 9.27 17.54
N ARG A 57 -8.93 8.04 17.05
CA ARG A 57 -7.84 7.71 16.13
C ARG A 57 -8.37 7.10 14.85
N LEU A 58 -7.60 7.24 13.77
CA LEU A 58 -7.94 6.60 12.50
C LEU A 58 -7.64 5.10 12.54
N HIS A 59 -8.60 4.31 12.06
CA HIS A 59 -8.50 2.86 11.97
C HIS A 59 -8.97 2.36 10.60
N CYS A 60 -8.31 1.30 10.13
CA CYS A 60 -8.78 0.57 8.95
C CYS A 60 -9.71 -0.57 9.36
N THR A 61 -10.95 -0.55 8.85
CA THR A 61 -11.96 -1.58 9.15
C THR A 61 -11.62 -2.97 8.62
N ALA A 62 -10.82 -3.06 7.55
CA ALA A 62 -10.43 -4.35 6.97
C ALA A 62 -9.24 -5.00 7.68
N HIS A 63 -8.30 -4.19 8.16
CA HIS A 63 -7.02 -4.66 8.69
C HIS A 63 -6.59 -3.85 9.92
N TYR A 64 -7.45 -3.80 10.94
CA TYR A 64 -7.23 -2.98 12.14
C TYR A 64 -5.88 -3.24 12.81
N LEU A 65 -5.44 -4.51 12.90
CA LEU A 65 -4.13 -4.87 13.48
C LEU A 65 -2.91 -4.44 12.64
N LYS A 66 -3.08 -4.19 11.34
CA LYS A 66 -1.97 -3.86 10.43
C LYS A 66 -1.95 -2.40 10.01
N CYS A 67 -3.07 -1.70 10.17
CA CYS A 67 -3.31 -0.36 9.65
C CYS A 67 -3.88 0.50 10.78
N GLU A 68 -3.12 0.55 11.87
CA GLU A 68 -3.39 1.37 13.04
C GLU A 68 -2.60 2.68 12.92
N TYR A 69 -3.29 3.82 13.08
CA TYR A 69 -2.69 5.14 12.93
C TYR A 69 -2.62 5.91 14.25
N THR A 70 -2.70 5.18 15.36
CA THR A 70 -2.57 5.68 16.74
C THR A 70 -1.37 6.61 16.95
N TYR A 71 -0.26 6.35 16.25
CA TYR A 71 0.98 7.12 16.39
C TYR A 71 1.23 8.08 15.22
N ALA A 72 0.20 8.41 14.44
CA ALA A 72 0.34 9.30 13.30
C ALA A 72 0.54 10.77 13.71
N ASN A 73 0.02 11.19 14.86
CA ASN A 73 0.19 12.54 15.37
C ASN A 73 1.49 12.69 16.18
N PRO A 74 2.21 13.82 16.06
CA PRO A 74 3.43 14.06 16.81
C PRO A 74 3.25 14.00 18.33
N GLU A 75 2.15 14.53 18.87
CA GLU A 75 1.94 14.62 20.31
C GLU A 75 1.83 13.23 20.95
N ASP A 76 1.02 12.34 20.36
CA ASP A 76 0.88 10.93 20.79
C ASP A 76 2.23 10.20 20.78
N ARG A 77 3.05 10.43 19.74
CA ARG A 77 4.38 9.81 19.65
C ARG A 77 5.33 10.29 20.74
N VAL A 78 5.29 11.58 21.10
CA VAL A 78 6.12 12.12 22.20
C VAL A 78 5.66 11.49 23.51
N ALA A 79 4.36 11.52 23.79
CA ALA A 79 3.78 11.01 25.04
C ALA A 79 4.10 9.52 25.26
N MET A 80 4.05 8.72 24.19
CA MET A 80 4.24 7.26 24.25
C MET A 80 5.68 6.81 23.97
N GLY A 81 6.59 7.73 23.63
CA GLY A 81 7.99 7.39 23.29
C GLY A 81 8.12 6.50 22.04
N VAL A 82 7.20 6.61 21.08
CA VAL A 82 7.14 5.73 19.91
C VAL A 82 8.01 6.22 18.76
N PHE A 83 8.78 5.29 18.19
CA PHE A 83 9.61 5.49 17.00
C PHE A 83 8.98 4.84 15.77
N LEU A 84 8.81 5.62 14.70
CA LEU A 84 8.33 5.11 13.42
C LEU A 84 9.51 4.64 12.56
N THR A 85 9.41 3.42 12.04
CA THR A 85 10.39 2.82 11.14
C THR A 85 9.93 2.92 9.68
N GLU A 86 10.83 2.65 8.73
CA GLU A 86 10.54 2.70 7.28
C GLU A 86 9.33 1.87 6.84
N GLY A 87 8.92 0.85 7.62
CA GLY A 87 7.74 0.05 7.34
C GLY A 87 6.40 0.75 7.66
N TYR A 88 6.44 1.85 8.42
CA TYR A 88 5.24 2.63 8.72
C TYR A 88 4.68 3.28 7.45
N SER A 89 3.36 3.19 7.26
CA SER A 89 2.66 3.78 6.13
C SER A 89 1.69 4.84 6.62
N TYR A 90 1.96 6.10 6.33
CA TYR A 90 1.09 7.21 6.73
C TYR A 90 -0.22 7.22 5.90
N PRO A 91 -1.37 7.58 6.49
CA PRO A 91 -2.65 7.70 5.79
C PRO A 91 -2.58 8.58 4.56
N LEU A 92 -3.35 8.22 3.53
CA LEU A 92 -3.38 8.97 2.28
C LEU A 92 -4.53 9.98 2.29
N THR A 93 -4.25 11.17 1.79
CA THR A 93 -5.31 12.08 1.33
C THR A 93 -6.01 11.49 0.09
N GLU A 94 -7.21 11.99 -0.23
CA GLU A 94 -7.94 11.56 -1.43
C GLU A 94 -7.09 11.70 -2.71
N LEU A 95 -6.40 12.82 -2.88
CA LEU A 95 -5.57 13.06 -4.07
C LEU A 95 -4.41 12.05 -4.17
N GLU A 96 -3.75 11.74 -3.06
CA GLU A 96 -2.67 10.74 -3.02
C GLU A 96 -3.22 9.34 -3.30
N PHE A 97 -4.35 8.99 -2.69
CA PHE A 97 -5.06 7.74 -2.92
C PHE A 97 -5.39 7.55 -4.41
N LEU A 98 -6.02 8.54 -5.04
CA LEU A 98 -6.39 8.48 -6.45
C LEU A 98 -5.16 8.36 -7.36
N LYS A 99 -4.07 9.07 -7.06
CA LYS A 99 -2.80 8.95 -7.82
C LYS A 99 -2.23 7.54 -7.75
N ILE A 100 -2.17 6.95 -6.55
CA ILE A 100 -1.65 5.59 -6.35
C ILE A 100 -2.58 4.56 -7.00
N LYS A 101 -3.90 4.67 -6.80
CA LYS A 101 -4.91 3.79 -7.40
C LYS A 101 -4.84 3.82 -8.91
N LYS A 102 -4.75 5.01 -9.52
CA LYS A 102 -4.55 5.20 -10.97
C LYS A 102 -3.29 4.50 -11.47
N LYS A 103 -2.16 4.64 -10.77
CA LYS A 103 -0.89 3.98 -11.14
C LYS A 103 -1.03 2.46 -11.10
N ARG A 104 -1.64 1.92 -10.04
CA ARG A 104 -1.88 0.48 -9.87
C ARG A 104 -2.79 -0.07 -10.97
N LEU A 105 -3.90 0.60 -11.26
CA LEU A 105 -4.83 0.21 -12.32
C LEU A 105 -4.14 0.16 -13.69
N LYS A 106 -3.30 1.15 -14.02
CA LYS A 106 -2.51 1.13 -15.27
C LYS A 106 -1.59 -0.10 -15.36
N GLN A 107 -0.96 -0.49 -14.25
CA GLN A 107 -0.09 -1.67 -14.20
C GLN A 107 -0.89 -2.96 -14.37
N VAL A 108 -2.04 -3.09 -13.70
CA VAL A 108 -2.93 -4.24 -13.84
C VAL A 108 -3.41 -4.37 -15.28
N ILE A 109 -3.92 -3.29 -15.90
CA ILE A 109 -4.34 -3.30 -17.31
C ILE A 109 -3.23 -3.79 -18.22
N LYS A 110 -1.99 -3.33 -18.01
CA LYS A 110 -0.82 -3.77 -18.79
C LYS A 110 -0.54 -5.27 -18.63
N ILE A 111 -0.65 -5.79 -17.41
CA ILE A 111 -0.44 -7.23 -17.12
C ILE A 111 -1.56 -8.06 -17.76
N GLU A 112 -2.82 -7.69 -17.51
CA GLU A 112 -4.00 -8.40 -18.04
C GLU A 112 -4.00 -8.42 -19.57
N THR A 113 -3.62 -7.31 -20.21
CA THR A 113 -3.49 -7.24 -21.68
C THR A 113 -2.49 -8.28 -22.20
N LYS A 114 -1.35 -8.47 -21.51
CA LYS A 114 -0.37 -9.49 -21.87
C LYS A 114 -0.93 -10.90 -21.68
N ILE A 115 -1.61 -11.14 -20.56
CA ILE A 115 -2.25 -12.44 -20.27
C ILE A 115 -3.26 -12.78 -21.37
N ILE A 116 -4.13 -11.84 -21.74
CA ILE A 116 -5.11 -12.02 -22.83
C ILE A 116 -4.43 -12.38 -24.14
N LYS A 117 -3.33 -11.71 -24.49
CA LYS A 117 -2.56 -12.01 -25.71
C LYS A 117 -2.05 -13.46 -25.70
N THR A 118 -1.41 -13.88 -24.61
CA THR A 118 -0.90 -15.25 -24.46
C THR A 118 -2.02 -16.29 -24.51
N GLN A 119 -3.17 -16.02 -23.89
CA GLN A 119 -4.30 -16.95 -23.95
C GLN A 119 -4.88 -17.08 -25.36
N ARG A 120 -4.94 -15.97 -26.13
CA ARG A 120 -5.37 -16.01 -27.54
C ARG A 120 -4.45 -16.87 -28.40
N GLU A 121 -3.14 -16.76 -28.20
CA GLU A 121 -2.14 -17.60 -28.89
C GLU A 121 -2.32 -19.08 -28.53
N ARG A 122 -2.54 -19.40 -27.25
CA ARG A 122 -2.83 -20.77 -26.79
C ARG A 122 -4.09 -21.34 -27.42
N ILE A 123 -5.17 -20.57 -27.48
CA ILE A 123 -6.43 -20.98 -28.12
C ILE A 123 -6.19 -21.28 -29.61
N LYS A 124 -5.44 -20.43 -30.32
CA LYS A 124 -5.11 -20.67 -31.73
C LYS A 124 -4.39 -22.00 -31.92
N LYS A 125 -3.39 -22.29 -31.09
CA LYS A 125 -2.67 -23.57 -31.12
C LYS A 125 -3.61 -24.76 -30.89
N LEU A 126 -4.43 -24.70 -29.85
CA LEU A 126 -5.37 -25.77 -29.52
C LEU A 126 -6.40 -26.03 -30.64
N LYS A 127 -6.85 -24.98 -31.33
CA LYS A 127 -7.72 -25.14 -32.52
C LYS A 127 -7.01 -25.87 -33.65
N THR A 128 -5.76 -25.52 -33.94
CA THR A 128 -4.96 -26.22 -34.96
C THR A 128 -4.74 -27.69 -34.58
N ASP A 129 -4.40 -27.97 -33.32
CA ASP A 129 -4.23 -29.35 -32.84
C ASP A 129 -5.53 -30.16 -32.96
N LEU A 130 -6.68 -29.57 -32.62
CA LEU A 130 -8.00 -30.18 -32.78
C LEU A 130 -8.33 -30.50 -34.25
N GLU A 131 -8.02 -29.58 -35.17
CA GLU A 131 -8.21 -29.82 -36.61
C GLU A 131 -7.36 -30.99 -37.12
N ILE A 132 -6.10 -31.10 -36.64
CA ILE A 132 -5.22 -32.23 -36.96
C ILE A 132 -5.82 -33.54 -36.44
N CYS A 133 -6.28 -33.57 -35.19
CA CYS A 133 -6.96 -34.73 -34.62
C CYS A 133 -8.20 -35.14 -35.43
N ASN A 134 -9.06 -34.18 -35.76
CA ASN A 134 -10.28 -34.44 -36.54
C ASN A 134 -9.97 -35.02 -37.94
N LYS A 135 -8.91 -34.54 -38.60
CA LYS A 135 -8.46 -35.09 -39.89
C LYS A 135 -7.96 -36.52 -39.75
N ARG A 136 -7.23 -36.83 -38.68
CA ARG A 136 -6.73 -38.20 -38.43
C ARG A 136 -7.87 -39.18 -38.16
N ILE A 137 -8.86 -38.77 -37.36
CA ILE A 137 -10.03 -39.61 -37.06
C ILE A 137 -10.82 -39.94 -38.32
N LYS A 138 -10.98 -38.99 -39.25
CA LYS A 138 -11.72 -39.21 -40.51
C LYS A 138 -11.04 -40.16 -41.49
N ASN A 139 -9.74 -40.43 -41.32
CA ASN A 139 -8.95 -41.29 -42.21
C ASN A 139 -8.76 -42.71 -41.64
N ILE A 140 -9.45 -43.03 -40.55
CA ILE A 140 -9.55 -44.37 -39.94
C ILE A 140 -10.94 -44.89 -40.25
#